data_AF-A0A9D0ZB50-F1
#
_entry.id   AF-A0A9D0ZB50-F1
#
_cell.length_a   1.000
_cell.length_b   1.000
_cell.length_c   1.000
_cell.angle_alpha   90.00
_cell.angle_beta   90.00
_cell.angle_gamma   90.00
#
_symmetry.space_group_name_H-M   'P 1'
#
loop_
_entity.id
_entity.type
_entity.pdbx_description
1 polymer ?
#
loop_
_entity_poly.entity_id
_entity_poly.type
_entity_poly.pdbx_seq_one_letter_code
_entity_poly.pdbx_strand_id
1 'polypeptide(L)'
;MENVSRRSFLKGVGAMGVGMGMMPILSVLGVDAKVKAEGLESAVEGLKYFANLNSSDELLEAVLAESEVTSDLTMSDGTVIPAVYVRMRNRINRIGKGIGSIPSANSYEMIMELWSEEDAENYLKMPLHQAFTAANYAAEAGISEEAAATILEDQAHRNLIWRMIRGDQPYYALMPYINGFWEFGELDRALHGTMEDVAKFDSLGISGTDPNSNGYDTTFPLFRSYPISKDVVAEGELLPYEDWRAIIKRHKTIMVSPCQCRTMWQALGVPYPEEHPMNTCLSLGEMAEYFIENDIGKQITQDEAIAIVEDVISKGMVVEAICAKNPNIICCCHSDSCGNLMGFRGVDGKGACAKYYNAYTLEYDKDKCLKCGLCVSKYPMHSISQDEDGYVVLDDACVRCGQCVPVCPGKARILKAMPDYPELPEDYIDSNRFFAKDRMQRGQLVDFTDSTLDV
;
A
#
# COMPACT_ATOMS: atom_id res chain seq x y z
N MET A 1 9.49 -17.55 -40.13
CA MET A 1 9.32 -16.08 -40.13
C MET A 1 9.80 -15.62 -38.76
N GLU A 2 11.13 -15.62 -38.59
CA GLU A 2 12.01 -14.43 -38.64
C GLU A 2 11.83 -13.47 -37.46
N ASN A 3 12.93 -13.41 -36.68
CA ASN A 3 13.26 -12.54 -35.55
C ASN A 3 12.63 -11.14 -35.59
N VAL A 4 11.68 -10.88 -34.68
CA VAL A 4 11.37 -9.51 -34.26
C VAL A 4 12.24 -9.17 -33.05
N SER A 5 13.25 -8.31 -33.26
CA SER A 5 14.13 -7.88 -32.17
C SER A 5 13.35 -7.06 -31.12
N ARG A 6 13.71 -7.24 -29.84
CA ARG A 6 13.18 -6.53 -28.64
C ARG A 6 13.07 -5.01 -28.79
N ARG A 7 13.82 -4.38 -29.70
CA ARG A 7 13.75 -2.94 -30.00
C ARG A 7 12.52 -2.52 -30.80
N SER A 8 11.84 -3.45 -31.47
CA SER A 8 10.70 -3.17 -32.35
C SER A 8 9.38 -3.07 -31.58
N PHE A 9 9.30 -3.69 -30.40
CA PHE A 9 8.12 -3.63 -29.52
C PHE A 9 7.98 -2.26 -28.83
N LEU A 10 9.10 -1.65 -28.43
CA LEU A 10 9.11 -0.37 -27.71
C LEU A 10 8.72 0.85 -28.57
N LYS A 11 8.77 0.74 -29.90
CA LYS A 11 8.38 1.86 -30.80
C LYS A 11 6.88 1.90 -31.15
N GLY A 12 6.12 0.86 -30.82
CA GLY A 12 4.68 0.80 -31.09
C GLY A 12 3.79 1.45 -30.02
N VAL A 13 4.35 1.77 -28.85
CA VAL A 13 3.60 2.27 -27.68
C VAL A 13 3.59 3.81 -27.58
N GLY A 14 4.35 4.50 -28.43
CA GLY A 14 4.61 5.94 -28.33
C GLY A 14 3.48 6.90 -28.75
N ALA A 15 2.20 6.49 -28.79
CA ALA A 15 1.13 7.36 -29.28
C ALA A 15 -0.21 7.30 -28.51
N MET A 16 -0.28 6.73 -27.31
CA MET A 16 -1.43 6.93 -26.41
C MET A 16 -0.97 7.54 -25.10
N GLY A 17 -1.05 8.88 -25.04
CA GLY A 17 -0.71 9.65 -23.86
C GLY A 17 -1.86 9.68 -22.85
N VAL A 18 -1.46 9.62 -21.59
CA VAL A 18 -2.15 10.11 -20.37
C VAL A 18 -3.37 9.30 -19.93
N GLY A 19 -3.12 8.34 -19.04
CA GLY A 19 -4.15 7.61 -18.30
C GLY A 19 -3.63 6.27 -17.76
N MET A 20 -2.50 6.26 -17.05
CA MET A 20 -1.88 5.00 -16.62
C MET A 20 -1.48 5.08 -15.16
N GLY A 21 -2.21 4.34 -14.32
CA GLY A 21 -1.88 4.04 -12.93
C GLY A 21 -2.57 2.76 -12.45
N MET A 22 -3.83 2.55 -12.82
CA MET A 22 -4.52 1.25 -12.72
C MET A 22 -4.75 0.55 -14.07
N MET A 23 -4.70 1.28 -15.20
CA MET A 23 -4.88 0.68 -16.54
C MET A 23 -3.94 -0.48 -16.88
N PRO A 24 -2.65 -0.53 -16.47
CA PRO A 24 -1.80 -1.68 -16.79
C PRO A 24 -2.37 -2.98 -16.19
N ILE A 25 -2.93 -2.92 -14.97
CA ILE A 25 -3.50 -4.07 -14.26
C ILE A 25 -4.89 -4.43 -14.84
N LEU A 26 -5.73 -3.43 -15.10
CA LEU A 26 -7.07 -3.66 -15.69
C LEU A 26 -7.00 -4.16 -17.14
N SER A 27 -5.99 -3.75 -17.91
CA SER A 27 -5.77 -4.22 -19.28
C SER A 27 -5.34 -5.69 -19.35
N VAL A 28 -4.63 -6.18 -18.33
CA VAL A 28 -4.30 -7.61 -18.18
C VAL A 28 -5.55 -8.43 -17.84
N LEU A 29 -6.53 -7.82 -17.17
CA LEU A 29 -7.80 -8.44 -16.77
C LEU A 29 -8.97 -8.18 -17.75
N GLY A 30 -8.72 -7.51 -18.88
CA GLY A 30 -9.73 -7.27 -19.92
C GLY A 30 -10.84 -6.28 -19.56
N VAL A 31 -10.60 -5.36 -18.62
CA VAL A 31 -11.57 -4.34 -18.19
C VAL A 31 -11.28 -3.01 -18.88
N ASP A 32 -12.15 -2.59 -19.80
CA ASP A 32 -12.08 -1.28 -20.48
C ASP A 32 -12.63 -0.17 -19.58
N ALA A 33 -11.76 0.65 -18.98
CA ALA A 33 -12.16 1.88 -18.29
C ALA A 33 -11.90 3.11 -19.18
N LYS A 34 -12.94 3.88 -19.52
CA LYS A 34 -12.80 5.17 -20.22
C LYS A 34 -12.67 6.31 -19.20
N VAL A 35 -11.52 6.98 -19.17
CA VAL A 35 -11.30 8.17 -18.34
C VAL A 35 -11.39 9.43 -19.21
N LYS A 36 -12.16 10.44 -18.76
CA LYS A 36 -12.08 11.82 -19.26
C LYS A 36 -11.19 12.62 -18.28
N ALA A 37 -10.07 13.12 -18.78
CA ALA A 37 -9.19 14.01 -18.03
C ALA A 37 -9.57 15.47 -18.29
N GLU A 38 -10.17 16.14 -17.31
CA GLU A 38 -10.23 17.59 -17.25
C GLU A 38 -9.87 18.05 -15.83
N GLY A 39 -8.90 18.96 -15.72
CA GLY A 39 -8.57 19.65 -14.47
C GLY A 39 -7.20 19.32 -13.87
N LEU A 40 -6.10 19.67 -14.56
CA LEU A 40 -4.74 19.52 -14.02
C LEU A 40 -3.91 20.82 -14.08
N GLU A 41 -4.57 21.99 -14.01
CA GLU A 41 -3.88 23.30 -14.07
C GLU A 41 -3.93 24.13 -12.78
N SER A 42 -4.51 23.65 -11.68
CA SER A 42 -4.49 24.37 -10.39
C SER A 42 -3.53 23.81 -9.33
N ALA A 43 -2.82 22.72 -9.60
CA ALA A 43 -1.99 22.03 -8.61
C ALA A 43 -0.63 22.70 -8.33
N VAL A 44 -0.25 23.75 -9.08
CA VAL A 44 1.10 24.34 -9.00
C VAL A 44 1.20 25.52 -8.02
N GLU A 45 0.08 26.09 -7.56
CA GLU A 45 0.08 27.23 -6.61
C GLU A 45 -0.10 26.85 -5.13
N GLY A 46 -0.41 25.59 -4.81
CA GLY A 46 -0.70 25.12 -3.44
C GLY A 46 0.52 24.75 -2.58
N LEU A 47 1.75 24.92 -3.07
CA LEU A 47 2.99 24.46 -2.40
C LEU A 47 3.42 25.27 -1.15
N LYS A 48 2.53 26.08 -0.57
CA LYS A 48 2.84 26.88 0.63
C LYS A 48 1.87 26.52 1.75
N TYR A 49 2.44 25.96 2.81
CA TYR A 49 1.81 25.49 4.06
C TYR A 49 1.05 24.16 3.97
N PHE A 50 1.79 23.05 4.01
CA PHE A 50 1.25 21.87 4.67
C PHE A 50 1.25 22.15 6.18
N ALA A 51 0.07 22.17 6.81
CA ALA A 51 -0.01 22.04 8.26
C ALA A 51 0.78 20.78 8.69
N ASN A 52 1.30 20.73 9.91
CA ASN A 52 1.81 19.46 10.43
C ASN A 52 0.64 18.48 10.49
N LEU A 53 0.48 17.67 9.44
CA LEU A 53 -0.64 16.76 9.29
C LEU A 53 -0.74 15.83 10.48
N ASN A 54 0.39 15.43 11.09
CA ASN A 54 0.39 14.58 12.28
C ASN A 54 -0.41 15.19 13.45
N SER A 55 -0.40 16.53 13.60
CA SER A 55 -0.99 17.25 14.74
C SER A 55 -2.18 18.18 14.40
N SER A 56 -2.76 18.10 13.20
CA SER A 56 -3.87 18.97 12.81
C SER A 56 -5.23 18.42 13.26
N ASP A 57 -5.83 19.05 14.27
CA ASP A 57 -7.17 18.70 14.78
C ASP A 57 -8.28 19.08 13.79
N GLU A 58 -8.21 20.26 13.16
CA GLU A 58 -9.22 20.73 12.18
C GLU A 58 -9.37 19.75 10.99
N LEU A 59 -8.26 19.24 10.46
CA LEU A 59 -8.30 18.25 9.38
C LEU A 59 -8.84 16.91 9.88
N LEU A 60 -8.57 16.54 11.13
CA LEU A 60 -9.13 15.33 11.72
C LEU A 60 -10.65 15.47 11.90
N GLU A 61 -11.15 16.61 12.36
CA GLU A 61 -12.59 16.90 12.44
C GLU A 61 -13.26 16.78 11.07
N ALA A 62 -12.65 17.34 10.01
CA ALA A 62 -13.14 17.18 8.65
C ALA A 62 -13.16 15.71 8.19
N VAL A 63 -12.10 14.95 8.50
CA VAL A 63 -12.02 13.51 8.20
C VAL A 63 -13.07 12.70 8.98
N LEU A 64 -13.48 13.13 10.17
CA LEU A 64 -14.50 12.45 10.97
C LEU A 64 -15.94 12.87 10.62
N ALA A 65 -16.12 13.97 9.89
CA ALA A 65 -17.45 14.46 9.49
C ALA A 65 -18.03 13.59 8.36
N GLU A 66 -19.00 12.73 8.68
CA GLU A 66 -19.68 11.85 7.74
C GLU A 66 -20.94 12.48 7.13
N SER A 67 -21.17 12.24 5.84
CA SER A 67 -22.38 12.70 5.14
C SER A 67 -23.58 11.83 5.46
N GLU A 68 -24.77 12.44 5.45
CA GLU A 68 -26.03 11.72 5.64
C GLU A 68 -26.40 10.93 4.37
N VAL A 69 -26.61 9.62 4.51
CA VAL A 69 -27.09 8.73 3.44
C VAL A 69 -28.24 7.86 3.98
N THR A 70 -29.45 8.12 3.49
CA THR A 70 -30.69 7.52 3.99
C THR A 70 -31.42 6.64 2.99
N SER A 71 -31.06 6.70 1.70
CA SER A 71 -31.68 5.92 0.64
C SER A 71 -30.74 4.88 0.06
N ASP A 72 -31.31 3.77 -0.39
CA ASP A 72 -30.57 2.76 -1.15
C ASP A 72 -30.05 3.34 -2.47
N LEU A 73 -28.95 2.78 -2.95
CA LEU A 73 -28.35 3.10 -4.24
C LEU A 73 -28.88 2.12 -5.30
N THR A 74 -29.39 2.63 -6.41
CA THR A 74 -29.76 1.81 -7.58
C THR A 74 -28.69 1.90 -8.65
N MET A 75 -28.12 0.77 -9.03
CA MET A 75 -27.14 0.66 -10.11
C MET A 75 -27.83 0.64 -11.48
N SER A 76 -27.09 1.00 -12.53
CA SER A 76 -27.59 1.04 -13.92
C SER A 76 -28.16 -0.30 -14.43
N ASP A 77 -27.71 -1.44 -13.90
CA ASP A 77 -28.21 -2.78 -14.22
C ASP A 77 -29.45 -3.19 -13.40
N GLY A 78 -29.92 -2.33 -12.49
CA GLY A 78 -31.05 -2.55 -11.59
C GLY A 78 -30.69 -3.16 -10.24
N THR A 79 -29.42 -3.44 -9.97
CA THR A 79 -28.95 -3.91 -8.65
C THR A 79 -29.20 -2.83 -7.60
N VAL A 80 -29.70 -3.23 -6.43
CA VAL A 80 -29.96 -2.33 -5.30
C VAL A 80 -28.93 -2.58 -4.21
N ILE A 81 -28.20 -1.54 -3.84
CA ILE A 81 -27.23 -1.54 -2.75
C ILE A 81 -27.87 -0.87 -1.53
N PRO A 82 -28.06 -1.60 -0.42
CA PRO A 82 -28.61 -1.03 0.81
C PRO A 82 -27.84 0.21 1.29
N ALA A 83 -28.55 1.22 1.79
CA ALA A 83 -27.97 2.48 2.26
C ALA A 83 -26.82 2.29 3.28
N VAL A 84 -26.87 1.23 4.10
CA VAL A 84 -25.83 0.90 5.07
C VAL A 84 -24.47 0.64 4.41
N TYR A 85 -24.44 -0.03 3.26
CA TYR A 85 -23.20 -0.30 2.53
C TYR A 85 -22.66 0.95 1.84
N VAL A 86 -23.52 1.89 1.44
CA VAL A 86 -23.09 3.21 0.95
C VAL A 86 -22.40 4.00 2.07
N ARG A 87 -23.01 4.06 3.26
CA ARG A 87 -22.39 4.67 4.45
C ARG A 87 -21.07 3.97 4.80
N MET A 88 -21.05 2.65 4.81
CA MET A 88 -19.87 1.87 5.16
C MET A 88 -18.72 2.10 4.17
N ARG A 89 -19.00 2.15 2.86
CA ARG A 89 -18.01 2.51 1.83
C ARG A 89 -17.41 3.89 2.10
N ASN A 90 -18.24 4.89 2.39
CA ASN A 90 -17.77 6.24 2.73
C ASN A 90 -16.88 6.22 3.98
N ARG A 91 -17.23 5.43 4.99
CA ARG A 91 -16.43 5.26 6.20
C ARG A 91 -15.08 4.56 5.93
N ILE A 92 -15.06 3.49 5.14
CA ILE A 92 -13.82 2.83 4.71
C ILE A 92 -12.93 3.80 3.93
N ASN A 93 -13.53 4.66 3.09
CA ASN A 93 -12.79 5.70 2.36
C ASN A 93 -12.09 6.72 3.27
N ARG A 94 -12.42 6.78 4.56
CA ARG A 94 -11.78 7.65 5.55
C ARG A 94 -10.57 7.03 6.23
N ILE A 95 -10.25 5.76 5.97
CA ILE A 95 -9.16 5.06 6.66
C ILE A 95 -7.98 4.85 5.70
N GLY A 96 -6.80 5.38 6.07
CA GLY A 96 -5.59 5.19 5.30
C GLY A 96 -5.69 5.77 3.89
N LYS A 97 -5.27 4.98 2.90
CA LYS A 97 -5.37 5.35 1.48
C LYS A 97 -6.81 5.35 0.96
N GLY A 98 -7.76 4.84 1.75
CA GLY A 98 -9.17 4.68 1.38
C GLY A 98 -9.37 3.77 0.19
N ILE A 99 -10.56 3.88 -0.40
CA ILE A 99 -10.99 3.14 -1.59
C ILE A 99 -11.38 4.08 -2.74
N GLY A 100 -11.11 5.37 -2.54
CA GLY A 100 -11.41 6.48 -3.43
C GLY A 100 -12.87 6.92 -3.40
N SER A 101 -13.14 8.07 -4.01
CA SER A 101 -14.39 8.80 -3.83
C SER A 101 -15.44 8.43 -4.88
N ILE A 102 -15.01 7.89 -6.02
CA ILE A 102 -15.89 7.41 -7.08
C ILE A 102 -16.09 5.89 -6.91
N PRO A 103 -17.31 5.41 -6.62
CA PRO A 103 -17.59 3.99 -6.50
C PRO A 103 -17.56 3.27 -7.84
N SER A 104 -17.20 1.99 -7.79
CA SER A 104 -17.49 0.99 -8.83
C SER A 104 -18.50 -0.03 -8.29
N ALA A 105 -19.12 -0.82 -9.17
CA ALA A 105 -19.95 -1.97 -8.77
C ALA A 105 -19.22 -2.85 -7.74
N ASN A 106 -17.99 -3.23 -8.06
CA ASN A 106 -17.19 -4.15 -7.27
C ASN A 106 -16.75 -3.56 -5.92
N SER A 107 -16.79 -2.22 -5.78
CA SER A 107 -16.51 -1.55 -4.51
C SER A 107 -17.54 -1.91 -3.43
N TYR A 108 -18.78 -2.21 -3.82
CA TYR A 108 -19.82 -2.68 -2.91
C TYR A 108 -19.83 -4.20 -2.79
N GLU A 109 -19.61 -4.93 -3.87
CA GLU A 109 -19.63 -6.40 -3.86
C GLU A 109 -18.66 -6.99 -2.83
N MET A 110 -17.43 -6.47 -2.76
CA MET A 110 -16.46 -6.93 -1.77
C MET A 110 -16.91 -6.65 -0.33
N ILE A 111 -17.49 -5.47 -0.07
CA ILE A 111 -17.99 -5.10 1.26
C ILE A 111 -19.16 -6.02 1.64
N MET A 112 -20.09 -6.27 0.72
CA MET A 112 -21.24 -7.16 0.96
C MET A 112 -20.84 -8.63 1.08
N GLU A 113 -19.74 -9.06 0.45
CA GLU A 113 -19.17 -10.39 0.66
C GLU A 113 -18.64 -10.58 2.08
N LEU A 114 -18.06 -9.53 2.67
CA LEU A 114 -17.36 -9.59 3.95
C LEU A 114 -18.25 -9.25 5.16
N TRP A 115 -19.21 -8.34 4.99
CA TRP A 115 -20.07 -7.82 6.05
C TRP A 115 -21.54 -8.08 5.75
N SER A 116 -22.24 -8.68 6.71
CA SER A 116 -23.70 -8.60 6.75
C SER A 116 -24.17 -7.17 7.03
N GLU A 117 -25.46 -6.88 6.78
CA GLU A 117 -26.02 -5.56 7.10
C GLU A 117 -25.89 -5.23 8.61
N GLU A 118 -26.04 -6.23 9.48
CA GLU A 118 -25.84 -6.07 10.92
C GLU A 118 -24.37 -5.76 11.25
N ASP A 119 -23.42 -6.47 10.63
CA ASP A 119 -22.01 -6.18 10.81
C ASP A 119 -21.67 -4.75 10.36
N ALA A 120 -22.25 -4.30 9.24
CA ALA A 120 -22.05 -2.97 8.70
C ALA A 120 -22.61 -1.88 9.64
N GLU A 121 -23.81 -2.06 10.19
CA GLU A 121 -24.36 -1.12 11.19
C GLU A 121 -23.52 -1.06 12.47
N ASN A 122 -22.92 -2.19 12.87
CA ASN A 122 -21.99 -2.23 14.00
C ASN A 122 -20.67 -1.52 13.67
N TYR A 123 -20.09 -1.78 12.50
CA TYR A 123 -18.85 -1.16 12.03
C TYR A 123 -18.96 0.37 11.97
N LEU A 124 -20.10 0.89 11.52
CA LEU A 124 -20.39 2.33 11.46
C LEU A 124 -20.42 3.03 12.84
N LYS A 125 -20.48 2.28 13.95
CA LYS A 125 -20.44 2.84 15.30
C LYS A 125 -19.06 2.73 15.94
N MET A 126 -18.11 2.05 15.31
CA MET A 126 -16.78 1.83 15.87
C MET A 126 -15.90 3.10 15.77
N PRO A 127 -15.14 3.47 16.82
CA PRO A 127 -14.27 4.63 16.78
C PRO A 127 -13.25 4.63 15.64
N LEU A 128 -13.16 5.72 14.88
CA LEU A 128 -12.17 5.92 13.81
C LEU A 128 -10.83 6.45 14.35
N HIS A 129 -9.74 6.09 13.68
CA HIS A 129 -8.38 6.64 13.89
C HIS A 129 -7.81 6.53 15.30
N GLN A 130 -8.26 5.54 16.07
CA GLN A 130 -7.75 5.25 17.41
C GLN A 130 -7.92 3.78 17.76
N ALA A 131 -7.11 3.31 18.70
CA ALA A 131 -7.37 2.03 19.37
C ALA A 131 -8.45 2.24 20.45
N PHE A 132 -9.37 1.29 20.57
CA PHE A 132 -10.50 1.35 21.51
C PHE A 132 -10.76 -0.01 22.15
N THR A 133 -11.41 -0.03 23.32
CA THR A 133 -11.81 -1.27 24.01
C THR A 133 -13.27 -1.62 23.74
N ALA A 134 -13.69 -2.82 24.15
CA ALA A 134 -15.09 -3.22 24.14
C ALA A 134 -15.98 -2.23 24.94
N ALA A 135 -15.48 -1.71 26.06
CA ALA A 135 -16.19 -0.70 26.85
C ALA A 135 -16.39 0.62 26.09
N ASN A 136 -15.39 1.07 25.32
CA ASN A 136 -15.52 2.26 24.49
C ASN A 136 -16.59 2.06 23.40
N TYR A 137 -16.53 0.94 22.67
CA TYR A 137 -17.51 0.62 21.64
C TYR A 137 -18.92 0.43 22.23
N ALA A 138 -19.05 -0.24 23.37
CA ALA A 138 -20.33 -0.44 24.06
C ALA A 138 -21.04 0.87 24.38
N ALA A 139 -20.27 1.88 24.82
CA ALA A 139 -20.80 3.21 25.10
C ALA A 139 -21.34 3.90 23.83
N GLU A 140 -20.62 3.81 22.71
CA GLU A 140 -21.05 4.39 21.44
C GLU A 140 -22.23 3.63 20.82
N ALA A 141 -22.22 2.31 20.90
CA ALA A 141 -23.26 1.46 20.33
C ALA A 141 -24.52 1.34 21.20
N GLY A 142 -24.47 1.75 22.47
CA GLY A 142 -25.58 1.66 23.40
C GLY A 142 -25.92 0.22 23.82
N ILE A 143 -24.90 -0.65 23.93
CA ILE A 143 -25.03 -2.08 24.25
C ILE A 143 -24.22 -2.45 25.50
N SER A 144 -24.32 -3.70 25.97
CA SER A 144 -23.47 -4.19 27.06
C SER A 144 -22.03 -4.41 26.59
N GLU A 145 -21.06 -4.31 27.50
CA GLU A 145 -19.65 -4.58 27.22
C GLU A 145 -19.42 -6.03 26.75
N GLU A 146 -20.18 -7.00 27.26
CA GLU A 146 -20.12 -8.40 26.84
C GLU A 146 -20.59 -8.60 25.39
N ALA A 147 -21.68 -7.94 25.00
CA ALA A 147 -22.16 -7.96 23.63
C ALA A 147 -21.17 -7.25 22.68
N ALA A 148 -20.63 -6.11 23.10
CA ALA A 148 -19.58 -5.38 22.38
C ALA A 148 -18.34 -6.25 22.16
N ALA A 149 -17.86 -6.93 23.20
CA ALA A 149 -16.71 -7.84 23.10
C ALA A 149 -16.99 -8.99 22.13
N THR A 150 -18.19 -9.57 22.16
CA THR A 150 -18.58 -10.66 21.24
C THR A 150 -18.55 -10.20 19.78
N ILE A 151 -19.12 -9.02 19.48
CA ILE A 151 -19.14 -8.46 18.11
C ILE A 151 -17.72 -8.15 17.63
N LEU A 152 -16.90 -7.55 18.49
CA LEU A 152 -15.53 -7.14 18.13
C LEU A 152 -14.61 -8.34 17.95
N GLU A 153 -14.68 -9.36 18.81
CA GLU A 153 -13.90 -10.59 18.65
C GLU A 153 -14.29 -11.36 17.39
N ASP A 154 -15.58 -11.42 17.04
CA ASP A 154 -16.04 -12.06 15.80
C ASP A 154 -15.50 -11.33 14.55
N GLN A 155 -15.66 -10.00 14.48
CA GLN A 155 -15.12 -9.23 13.34
C GLN A 155 -13.60 -9.29 13.29
N ALA A 156 -12.91 -9.32 14.43
CA ALA A 156 -11.47 -9.49 14.47
C ALA A 156 -11.04 -10.87 13.98
N HIS A 157 -11.73 -11.95 14.37
CA HIS A 157 -11.43 -13.31 13.93
C HIS A 157 -11.67 -13.49 12.42
N ARG A 158 -12.57 -12.71 11.83
CA ARG A 158 -12.83 -12.68 10.37
C ARG A 158 -11.88 -11.75 9.60
N ASN A 159 -10.83 -11.22 10.24
CA ASN A 159 -9.89 -10.27 9.64
C ASN A 159 -10.55 -8.97 9.11
N LEU A 160 -11.62 -8.50 9.76
CA LEU A 160 -12.36 -7.29 9.36
C LEU A 160 -11.93 -6.04 10.16
N ILE A 161 -11.49 -6.24 11.40
CA ILE A 161 -10.89 -5.22 12.27
C ILE A 161 -9.64 -5.77 12.95
N TRP A 162 -8.72 -4.90 13.37
CA TRP A 162 -7.47 -5.33 13.99
C TRP A 162 -7.61 -5.41 15.51
N ARG A 163 -7.28 -6.57 16.10
CA ARG A 163 -7.18 -6.76 17.55
C ARG A 163 -5.73 -6.69 18.04
N MET A 164 -5.52 -6.04 19.18
CA MET A 164 -4.25 -5.94 19.90
C MET A 164 -4.45 -6.34 21.36
N ILE A 165 -3.51 -7.07 21.94
CA ILE A 165 -3.52 -7.39 23.37
C ILE A 165 -2.46 -6.56 24.09
N ARG A 166 -2.90 -5.69 25.02
CA ARG A 166 -2.00 -4.85 25.82
C ARG A 166 -2.18 -5.17 27.30
N GLY A 167 -1.18 -5.82 27.89
CA GLY A 167 -1.37 -6.48 29.18
C GLY A 167 -2.36 -7.64 29.02
N ASP A 168 -3.44 -7.63 29.79
CA ASP A 168 -4.51 -8.63 29.70
C ASP A 168 -5.80 -8.07 29.04
N GLN A 169 -5.72 -6.88 28.42
CA GLN A 169 -6.88 -6.18 27.86
C GLN A 169 -6.84 -6.19 26.33
N PRO A 170 -7.90 -6.65 25.66
CA PRO A 170 -8.06 -6.48 24.22
C PRO A 170 -8.40 -5.03 23.86
N TYR A 171 -7.72 -4.55 22.83
CA TYR A 171 -7.98 -3.32 22.09
C TYR A 171 -8.26 -3.65 20.64
N TYR A 172 -8.99 -2.77 19.96
CA TYR A 172 -9.41 -2.92 18.58
C TYR A 172 -9.14 -1.63 17.80
N ALA A 173 -8.94 -1.75 16.50
CA ALA A 173 -8.86 -0.62 15.58
C ALA A 173 -9.47 -0.99 14.24
N LEU A 174 -10.11 -0.02 13.58
CA LEU A 174 -10.58 -0.20 12.22
C LEU A 174 -9.39 -0.31 11.26
N MET A 175 -9.49 -1.24 10.30
CA MET A 175 -8.48 -1.46 9.26
C MET A 175 -8.83 -0.71 7.97
N PRO A 176 -7.83 -0.22 7.23
CA PRO A 176 -8.01 0.28 5.87
C PRO A 176 -8.37 -0.89 4.92
N TYR A 177 -8.81 -0.53 3.71
CA TYR A 177 -9.01 -1.50 2.63
C TYR A 177 -7.69 -2.10 2.15
N ILE A 178 -6.74 -1.23 1.74
CA ILE A 178 -5.38 -1.62 1.32
C ILE A 178 -4.45 -1.61 2.52
N ASN A 179 -3.61 -2.64 2.60
CA ASN A 179 -2.83 -3.08 3.73
C ASN A 179 -3.68 -3.27 5.00
N GLY A 180 -4.82 -3.92 4.84
CA GLY A 180 -5.80 -4.22 5.89
C GLY A 180 -6.66 -5.41 5.49
N PHE A 181 -7.99 -5.26 5.49
CA PHE A 181 -8.88 -6.41 5.33
C PHE A 181 -8.80 -7.09 3.96
N TRP A 182 -8.34 -6.40 2.91
CA TRP A 182 -8.08 -7.06 1.62
C TRP A 182 -6.93 -8.06 1.75
N GLU A 183 -5.75 -7.62 2.19
CA GLU A 183 -4.59 -8.50 2.26
C GLU A 183 -4.75 -9.59 3.32
N PHE A 184 -5.45 -9.30 4.42
CA PHE A 184 -5.61 -10.27 5.50
C PHE A 184 -6.66 -11.31 5.11
N GLY A 185 -7.76 -10.90 4.47
CA GLY A 185 -8.76 -11.80 3.91
C GLY A 185 -8.24 -12.65 2.75
N GLU A 186 -7.28 -12.14 1.97
CA GLU A 186 -6.57 -12.91 0.94
C GLU A 186 -5.69 -14.00 1.58
N LEU A 187 -4.86 -13.64 2.56
CA LEU A 187 -3.97 -14.58 3.23
C LEU A 187 -4.74 -15.70 3.96
N ASP A 188 -5.86 -15.36 4.60
CA ASP A 188 -6.77 -16.32 5.20
C ASP A 188 -7.28 -17.34 4.16
N ARG A 189 -7.80 -16.85 3.02
CA ARG A 189 -8.24 -17.70 1.90
C ARG A 189 -7.09 -18.52 1.30
N ALA A 190 -5.89 -17.96 1.22
CA ALA A 190 -4.72 -18.65 0.67
C ALA A 190 -4.25 -19.81 1.55
N LEU A 191 -4.43 -19.70 2.87
CA LEU A 191 -3.98 -20.69 3.84
C LEU A 191 -5.07 -21.70 4.23
N HIS A 192 -6.33 -21.29 4.22
CA HIS A 192 -7.47 -22.09 4.70
C HIS A 192 -8.54 -22.38 3.63
N GLY A 193 -8.46 -21.74 2.45
CA GLY A 193 -9.36 -21.92 1.32
C GLY A 193 -8.66 -22.46 0.07
N THR A 194 -9.07 -22.00 -1.10
CA THR A 194 -8.50 -22.39 -2.39
C THR A 194 -7.94 -21.21 -3.17
N MET A 195 -7.06 -21.46 -4.14
CA MET A 195 -6.57 -20.41 -5.04
C MET A 195 -7.68 -19.82 -5.94
N GLU A 196 -8.80 -20.54 -6.13
CA GLU A 196 -9.97 -19.98 -6.82
C GLU A 196 -10.68 -18.93 -5.94
N ASP A 197 -10.77 -19.18 -4.63
CA ASP A 197 -11.30 -18.21 -3.68
C ASP A 197 -10.43 -16.95 -3.63
N VAL A 198 -9.10 -17.12 -3.61
CA VAL A 198 -8.14 -16.02 -3.71
C VAL A 198 -8.33 -15.24 -5.00
N ALA A 199 -8.37 -15.91 -6.16
CA ALA A 199 -8.53 -15.25 -7.46
C ALA A 199 -9.84 -14.45 -7.55
N LYS A 200 -10.95 -15.00 -7.05
CA LYS A 200 -12.23 -14.31 -7.00
C LYS A 200 -12.18 -13.09 -6.08
N PHE A 201 -11.65 -13.25 -4.88
CA PHE A 201 -11.56 -12.19 -3.89
C PHE A 201 -10.66 -11.04 -4.35
N ASP A 202 -9.49 -11.34 -4.91
CA ASP A 202 -8.57 -10.33 -5.43
C ASP A 202 -9.08 -9.63 -6.67
N SER A 203 -9.87 -10.33 -7.51
CA SER A 203 -10.53 -9.67 -8.64
C SER A 203 -11.47 -8.56 -8.17
N LEU A 204 -12.23 -8.80 -7.09
CA LEU A 204 -13.05 -7.77 -6.44
C LEU A 204 -12.19 -6.69 -5.77
N GLY A 205 -11.11 -7.08 -5.08
CA GLY A 205 -10.15 -6.18 -4.43
C GLY A 205 -9.53 -5.15 -5.39
N ILE A 206 -9.01 -5.62 -6.53
CA ILE A 206 -8.38 -4.77 -7.53
C ILE A 206 -9.39 -3.78 -8.13
N SER A 207 -10.58 -4.27 -8.47
CA SER A 207 -11.59 -3.50 -9.22
C SER A 207 -12.56 -2.72 -8.31
N GLY A 208 -12.50 -2.93 -7.00
CA GLY A 208 -13.30 -2.24 -5.99
C GLY A 208 -12.73 -0.89 -5.55
N THR A 209 -11.51 -0.55 -5.97
CA THR A 209 -10.93 0.77 -5.74
C THR A 209 -11.31 1.75 -6.86
N ASP A 210 -11.35 3.04 -6.54
CA ASP A 210 -11.68 4.11 -7.49
C ASP A 210 -10.74 4.07 -8.71
N PRO A 211 -11.29 3.88 -9.93
CA PRO A 211 -10.49 3.73 -11.15
C PRO A 211 -9.72 4.99 -11.55
N ASN A 212 -10.08 6.15 -11.01
CA ASN A 212 -9.41 7.43 -11.25
C ASN A 212 -8.31 7.71 -10.23
N SER A 213 -8.23 6.93 -9.14
CA SER A 213 -7.14 7.04 -8.19
C SER A 213 -5.89 6.38 -8.75
N ASN A 214 -4.77 7.11 -8.73
CA ASN A 214 -3.46 6.52 -9.06
C ASN A 214 -2.73 5.99 -7.82
N GLY A 215 -3.26 6.17 -6.59
CA GLY A 215 -2.66 5.70 -5.33
C GLY A 215 -1.36 6.40 -4.88
N TYR A 216 -0.72 7.21 -5.73
CA TYR A 216 0.59 7.85 -5.49
C TYR A 216 0.52 9.37 -5.32
N ASP A 217 -0.66 9.97 -5.38
CA ASP A 217 -0.86 11.42 -5.20
C ASP A 217 -1.08 11.84 -3.73
N THR A 218 -0.22 11.35 -2.85
CA THR A 218 -0.19 11.67 -1.40
C THR A 218 1.20 12.13 -1.00
N THR A 219 1.39 12.59 0.24
CA THR A 219 2.70 13.02 0.74
C THR A 219 3.72 11.87 0.77
N PHE A 220 3.34 10.69 1.27
CA PHE A 220 4.18 9.48 1.26
C PHE A 220 3.55 8.37 0.42
N PRO A 221 4.30 7.41 -0.14
CA PRO A 221 3.70 6.17 -0.62
C PRO A 221 3.20 5.35 0.59
N LEU A 222 2.29 4.40 0.38
CA LEU A 222 1.84 3.52 1.47
C LEU A 222 3.00 2.72 2.05
N PHE A 223 3.83 2.17 1.15
CA PHE A 223 5.08 1.50 1.46
C PHE A 223 6.25 2.34 0.98
N ARG A 224 7.19 2.58 1.88
CA ARG A 224 8.44 3.29 1.59
C ARG A 224 9.56 2.30 1.44
N SER A 225 10.47 2.58 0.51
CA SER A 225 11.67 1.76 0.35
C SER A 225 12.73 2.11 1.38
N TYR A 226 13.61 1.16 1.65
CA TYR A 226 14.73 1.30 2.58
C TYR A 226 16.06 1.06 1.85
N PRO A 227 17.18 1.69 2.29
CA PRO A 227 18.51 1.28 1.87
C PRO A 227 18.73 -0.21 2.10
N ILE A 228 19.25 -0.94 1.10
CA ILE A 228 19.49 -2.39 1.24
C ILE A 228 20.54 -2.73 2.32
N SER A 229 21.46 -1.82 2.61
CA SER A 229 22.43 -1.96 3.70
C SER A 229 22.96 -0.59 4.11
N LYS A 230 23.68 -0.55 5.23
CA LYS A 230 24.42 0.65 5.64
C LYS A 230 25.50 1.06 4.61
N ASP A 231 26.07 0.09 3.89
CA ASP A 231 27.23 0.32 3.02
C ASP A 231 26.86 1.02 1.69
N VAL A 232 25.57 1.15 1.40
CA VAL A 232 25.06 1.90 0.24
C VAL A 232 24.70 3.35 0.59
N VAL A 233 24.85 3.74 1.85
CA VAL A 233 24.59 5.09 2.37
C VAL A 233 25.90 5.77 2.70
N ALA A 234 25.97 7.09 2.49
CA ALA A 234 27.12 7.90 2.86
C ALA A 234 27.45 7.74 4.36
N GLU A 235 28.74 7.78 4.68
CA GLU A 235 29.22 7.52 6.04
C GLU A 235 28.57 8.47 7.05
N GLY A 236 27.99 7.90 8.11
CA GLY A 236 27.31 8.66 9.16
C GLY A 236 25.92 9.19 8.82
N GLU A 237 25.40 8.91 7.62
CA GLU A 237 24.09 9.42 7.18
C GLU A 237 22.94 8.42 7.32
N LEU A 238 23.19 7.16 7.73
CA LEU A 238 22.12 6.19 7.98
C LEU A 238 21.28 6.62 9.20
N LEU A 239 20.06 7.07 8.93
CA LEU A 239 19.09 7.50 9.93
C LEU A 239 18.55 6.30 10.75
N PRO A 240 18.31 6.45 12.06
CA PRO A 240 17.92 5.34 12.95
C PRO A 240 16.63 4.60 12.53
N TYR A 241 15.64 5.32 12.00
CA TYR A 241 14.36 4.76 11.57
C TYR A 241 14.37 4.25 10.12
N GLU A 242 15.52 4.34 9.45
CA GLU A 242 15.72 3.94 8.06
C GLU A 242 16.65 2.72 7.92
N ASP A 243 16.88 1.99 9.02
CA ASP A 243 17.59 0.70 9.03
C ASP A 243 16.60 -0.44 9.27
N TRP A 244 16.32 -1.21 8.22
CA TRP A 244 15.43 -2.37 8.29
C TRP A 244 15.92 -3.45 9.27
N ARG A 245 17.25 -3.59 9.48
CA ARG A 245 17.78 -4.53 10.48
C ARG A 245 17.46 -4.05 11.88
N ALA A 246 17.56 -2.75 12.14
CA ALA A 246 17.21 -2.17 13.43
C ALA A 246 15.71 -2.29 13.71
N ILE A 247 14.86 -2.14 12.68
CA ILE A 247 13.41 -2.38 12.77
C ILE A 247 13.12 -3.83 13.18
N ILE A 248 13.77 -4.82 12.57
CA ILE A 248 13.60 -6.23 12.97
C ILE A 248 14.06 -6.45 14.41
N LYS A 249 15.27 -5.97 14.76
CA LYS A 249 15.91 -6.25 16.07
C LYS A 249 15.20 -5.66 17.28
N ARG A 250 14.35 -4.64 17.10
CA ARG A 250 13.59 -4.04 18.21
C ARG A 250 12.28 -4.76 18.53
N HIS A 251 11.83 -5.70 17.69
CA HIS A 251 10.59 -6.45 17.90
C HIS A 251 10.86 -7.84 18.47
N LYS A 252 10.06 -8.24 19.46
CA LYS A 252 10.15 -9.58 20.09
C LYS A 252 9.40 -10.64 19.30
N THR A 253 8.19 -10.29 18.86
CA THR A 253 7.33 -11.16 18.06
C THR A 253 7.47 -10.78 16.59
N ILE A 254 7.81 -11.75 15.75
CA ILE A 254 7.96 -11.62 14.31
C ILE A 254 7.34 -12.83 13.68
N MET A 255 6.62 -12.64 12.59
CA MET A 255 6.09 -13.72 11.79
C MET A 255 6.32 -13.47 10.31
N VAL A 256 6.33 -14.55 9.53
CA VAL A 256 6.37 -14.50 8.08
C VAL A 256 5.11 -15.13 7.51
N SER A 257 4.53 -14.47 6.53
CA SER A 257 3.43 -14.97 5.70
C SER A 257 3.85 -15.03 4.22
N PRO A 258 3.09 -15.77 3.38
CA PRO A 258 3.18 -15.62 1.93
C PRO A 258 3.09 -14.15 1.52
N CYS A 259 3.83 -13.76 0.48
CA CYS A 259 3.71 -12.41 -0.07
C CYS A 259 2.39 -12.27 -0.79
N GLN A 260 1.53 -11.44 -0.22
CA GLN A 260 0.20 -11.10 -0.75
C GLN A 260 0.21 -10.86 -2.27
N CYS A 261 1.04 -9.94 -2.77
CA CYS A 261 1.06 -9.67 -4.21
C CYS A 261 1.37 -10.91 -5.06
N ARG A 262 2.31 -11.77 -4.61
CA ARG A 262 2.67 -12.99 -5.34
C ARG A 262 1.62 -14.08 -5.21
N THR A 263 0.96 -14.18 -4.07
CA THR A 263 -0.21 -15.05 -3.85
C THR A 263 -1.34 -14.67 -4.82
N MET A 264 -1.70 -13.38 -4.89
CA MET A 264 -2.66 -12.84 -5.85
C MET A 264 -2.27 -13.16 -7.30
N TRP A 265 -1.01 -12.91 -7.70
CA TRP A 265 -0.56 -13.21 -9.07
C TRP A 265 -0.61 -14.70 -9.40
N GLN A 266 -0.25 -15.56 -8.45
CA GLN A 266 -0.36 -17.00 -8.62
C GLN A 266 -1.82 -17.43 -8.82
N ALA A 267 -2.74 -16.87 -8.04
CA ALA A 267 -4.17 -17.16 -8.15
C ALA A 267 -4.78 -16.66 -9.47
N LEU A 268 -4.37 -15.46 -9.92
CA LEU A 268 -4.83 -14.86 -11.18
C LEU A 268 -4.10 -15.37 -12.43
N GLY A 269 -3.10 -16.25 -12.27
CA GLY A 269 -2.30 -16.77 -13.39
C GLY A 269 -1.40 -15.72 -14.05
N VAL A 270 -1.05 -14.64 -13.35
CA VAL A 270 -0.12 -13.61 -13.82
C VAL A 270 1.31 -14.07 -13.55
N PRO A 271 2.16 -14.23 -14.58
CA PRO A 271 3.52 -14.72 -14.38
C PRO A 271 4.40 -13.67 -13.70
N TYR A 272 5.23 -14.13 -12.76
CA TYR A 272 6.31 -13.35 -12.15
C TYR A 272 7.58 -14.24 -12.03
N PRO A 273 8.77 -13.66 -11.81
CA PRO A 273 10.01 -14.44 -11.76
C PRO A 273 10.01 -15.51 -10.65
N GLU A 274 10.30 -16.77 -11.01
CA GLU A 274 10.29 -17.92 -10.08
C GLU A 274 11.33 -17.78 -8.95
N GLU A 275 12.40 -17.02 -9.20
CA GLU A 275 13.43 -16.72 -8.21
C GLU A 275 12.91 -15.85 -7.06
N HIS A 276 11.77 -15.16 -7.21
CA HIS A 276 11.19 -14.32 -6.16
C HIS A 276 10.46 -15.20 -5.12
N PRO A 277 11.01 -15.35 -3.89
CA PRO A 277 10.52 -16.33 -2.93
C PRO A 277 9.15 -15.96 -2.37
N MET A 278 8.28 -16.93 -2.08
CA MET A 278 6.91 -16.62 -1.61
C MET A 278 6.86 -16.04 -0.19
N ASN A 279 7.56 -16.68 0.78
CA ASN A 279 7.47 -16.32 2.20
C ASN A 279 8.41 -15.17 2.55
N THR A 280 7.99 -13.92 2.31
CA THR A 280 8.82 -12.73 2.58
C THR A 280 8.05 -11.55 3.15
N CYS A 281 6.75 -11.70 3.43
CA CYS A 281 5.98 -10.64 4.08
C CYS A 281 6.16 -10.81 5.58
N LEU A 282 6.80 -9.84 6.23
CA LEU A 282 7.09 -9.91 7.66
C LEU A 282 6.13 -9.00 8.41
N SER A 283 5.38 -9.56 9.36
CA SER A 283 4.64 -8.77 10.35
C SER A 283 5.42 -8.74 11.66
N LEU A 284 5.36 -7.62 12.37
CA LEU A 284 6.16 -7.31 13.56
C LEU A 284 5.27 -6.88 14.73
N GLY A 285 5.67 -7.23 15.95
CA GLY A 285 5.00 -6.78 17.18
C GLY A 285 3.54 -7.21 17.28
N GLU A 286 2.66 -6.31 17.71
CA GLU A 286 1.21 -6.58 17.88
C GLU A 286 0.54 -7.06 16.58
N MET A 287 1.05 -6.66 15.40
CA MET A 287 0.55 -7.17 14.11
C MET A 287 0.98 -8.62 13.88
N ALA A 288 2.20 -8.98 14.28
CA ALA A 288 2.67 -10.37 14.21
C ALA A 288 1.84 -11.27 15.12
N GLU A 289 1.54 -10.80 16.32
CA GLU A 289 0.70 -11.52 17.31
C GLU A 289 -0.68 -11.79 16.72
N TYR A 290 -1.34 -10.75 16.19
CA TYR A 290 -2.64 -10.89 15.53
C TYR A 290 -2.61 -11.85 14.34
N PHE A 291 -1.55 -11.83 13.51
CA PHE A 291 -1.43 -12.76 12.39
C PHE A 291 -1.23 -14.20 12.84
N ILE A 292 -0.49 -14.42 13.93
CA ILE A 292 -0.30 -15.76 14.52
C ILE A 292 -1.62 -16.27 15.10
N GLU A 293 -2.38 -15.41 15.78
CA GLU A 293 -3.67 -15.76 16.38
C GLU A 293 -4.73 -16.15 15.34
N ASN A 294 -4.71 -15.54 14.15
CA ASN A 294 -5.60 -15.89 13.04
C ASN A 294 -5.02 -16.96 12.09
N ASP A 295 -3.92 -17.62 12.48
CA ASP A 295 -3.26 -18.66 11.66
C ASP A 295 -2.86 -18.19 10.24
N ILE A 296 -2.61 -16.89 10.03
CA ILE A 296 -2.24 -16.31 8.71
C ILE A 296 -0.72 -16.19 8.49
N GLY A 297 0.05 -17.06 9.15
CA GLY A 297 1.45 -17.34 8.84
C GLY A 297 2.20 -17.96 10.02
N LYS A 298 3.53 -17.82 10.05
CA LYS A 298 4.39 -18.56 10.99
C LYS A 298 5.31 -17.63 11.77
N GLN A 299 5.35 -17.80 13.08
CA GLN A 299 6.32 -17.12 13.94
C GLN A 299 7.74 -17.56 13.55
N ILE A 300 8.66 -16.58 13.51
CA ILE A 300 10.08 -16.79 13.23
C ILE A 300 10.94 -15.94 14.18
N THR A 301 12.21 -16.28 14.26
CA THR A 301 13.21 -15.53 15.02
C THR A 301 13.68 -14.28 14.27
N GLN A 302 14.33 -13.36 15.00
CA GLN A 302 14.96 -12.17 14.41
C GLN A 302 16.04 -12.54 13.38
N ASP A 303 16.82 -13.60 13.65
CA ASP A 303 17.89 -14.05 12.76
C ASP A 303 17.32 -14.64 11.47
N GLU A 304 16.23 -15.42 11.55
CA GLU A 304 15.51 -15.94 10.39
C GLU A 304 14.91 -14.80 9.55
N ALA A 305 14.31 -13.79 10.20
CA ALA A 305 13.77 -12.62 9.51
C ALA A 305 14.85 -11.83 8.77
N ILE A 306 16.01 -11.61 9.41
CA ILE A 306 17.17 -10.98 8.76
C ILE A 306 17.66 -11.82 7.60
N ALA A 307 17.77 -13.14 7.75
CA ALA A 307 18.21 -14.04 6.68
C ALA A 307 17.28 -13.99 5.47
N ILE A 308 15.95 -13.92 5.68
CA ILE A 308 14.97 -13.73 4.59
C ILE A 308 15.24 -12.41 3.85
N VAL A 309 15.42 -11.30 4.59
CA VAL A 309 15.66 -9.98 3.97
C VAL A 309 17.02 -9.92 3.25
N GLU A 310 18.06 -10.57 3.76
CA GLU A 310 19.36 -10.66 3.08
C GLU A 310 19.28 -11.50 1.81
N ASP A 311 18.52 -12.59 1.84
CA ASP A 311 18.29 -13.47 0.70
C ASP A 311 17.58 -12.73 -0.45
N VAL A 312 16.49 -12.01 -0.18
CA VAL A 312 15.78 -11.21 -1.20
C VAL A 312 16.65 -10.07 -1.75
N ILE A 313 17.45 -9.41 -0.91
CA ILE A 313 18.41 -8.38 -1.36
C ILE A 313 19.43 -9.00 -2.32
N SER A 314 19.94 -10.20 -2.03
CA SER A 314 20.90 -10.91 -2.88
C SER A 314 20.33 -11.24 -4.28
N LYS A 315 19.00 -11.37 -4.37
CA LYS A 315 18.23 -11.59 -5.59
C LYS A 315 17.85 -10.29 -6.32
N GLY A 316 18.33 -9.14 -5.84
CA GLY A 316 18.08 -7.83 -6.45
C GLY A 316 16.77 -7.16 -6.04
N MET A 317 16.00 -7.77 -5.15
CA MET A 317 14.76 -7.21 -4.61
C MET A 317 15.05 -6.07 -3.62
N VAL A 318 14.05 -5.25 -3.34
CA VAL A 318 14.15 -4.13 -2.39
C VAL A 318 13.36 -4.40 -1.12
N VAL A 319 13.76 -3.74 -0.05
CA VAL A 319 13.04 -3.75 1.22
C VAL A 319 12.10 -2.56 1.23
N GLU A 320 10.82 -2.81 1.52
CA GLU A 320 9.83 -1.78 1.79
C GLU A 320 9.22 -1.98 3.18
N ALA A 321 8.73 -0.92 3.81
CA ALA A 321 7.93 -1.02 5.02
C ALA A 321 6.80 0.01 4.98
N ILE A 322 5.72 -0.24 5.74
CA ILE A 322 4.60 0.71 5.80
C ILE A 322 5.11 2.09 6.24
N CYS A 323 4.47 3.16 5.77
CA CYS A 323 4.88 4.52 6.09
C CYS A 323 4.59 4.88 7.55
N ALA A 324 5.51 4.52 8.45
CA ALA A 324 5.54 4.92 9.86
C ALA A 324 6.99 4.94 10.40
N LYS A 325 7.22 5.57 11.54
CA LYS A 325 8.49 5.45 12.31
C LYS A 325 8.65 4.05 12.89
N ASN A 326 7.54 3.49 13.38
CA ASN A 326 7.44 2.12 13.90
C ASN A 326 6.56 1.27 12.98
N PRO A 327 7.06 0.90 11.79
CA PRO A 327 6.31 0.01 10.90
C PRO A 327 6.16 -1.37 11.54
N ASN A 328 4.98 -1.93 11.38
CA ASN A 328 4.61 -3.28 11.81
C ASN A 328 4.62 -4.29 10.66
N ILE A 329 4.92 -3.85 9.43
CA ILE A 329 5.02 -4.69 8.23
C ILE A 329 6.28 -4.31 7.45
N ILE A 330 7.06 -5.33 7.07
CA ILE A 330 8.15 -5.23 6.10
C ILE A 330 7.82 -6.12 4.90
N CYS A 331 7.87 -5.54 3.71
CA CYS A 331 7.70 -6.23 2.43
C CYS A 331 9.02 -6.34 1.69
N CYS A 332 9.12 -7.36 0.84
CA CYS A 332 10.29 -7.61 -0.01
C CYS A 332 9.85 -7.69 -1.46
N CYS A 333 10.24 -6.69 -2.25
CA CYS A 333 9.52 -6.31 -3.46
C CYS A 333 10.44 -6.17 -4.69
N HIS A 334 9.84 -6.32 -5.87
CA HIS A 334 10.44 -6.04 -7.17
C HIS A 334 9.33 -5.60 -8.12
N SER A 335 9.59 -4.71 -9.08
CA SER A 335 8.56 -4.26 -10.04
C SER A 335 8.03 -5.35 -10.98
N ASP A 336 8.52 -6.59 -10.84
CA ASP A 336 8.10 -7.73 -11.67
C ASP A 336 7.20 -8.69 -10.87
N SER A 337 6.96 -8.42 -9.58
CA SER A 337 6.14 -9.29 -8.71
C SER A 337 5.40 -8.58 -7.59
N CYS A 338 5.67 -7.29 -7.32
CA CYS A 338 4.99 -6.52 -6.28
C CYS A 338 3.96 -5.59 -6.91
N GLY A 339 2.69 -5.68 -6.48
CA GLY A 339 1.62 -4.81 -6.98
C GLY A 339 1.90 -3.32 -6.76
N ASN A 340 2.47 -2.96 -5.61
CA ASN A 340 2.85 -1.57 -5.32
C ASN A 340 3.95 -1.04 -6.25
N LEU A 341 5.04 -1.78 -6.46
CA LEU A 341 6.12 -1.32 -7.35
C LEU A 341 5.74 -1.38 -8.84
N MET A 342 4.89 -2.35 -9.22
CA MET A 342 4.30 -2.42 -10.56
C MET A 342 3.42 -1.20 -10.83
N GLY A 343 2.53 -0.85 -9.90
CA GLY A 343 1.68 0.35 -9.99
C GLY A 343 2.51 1.63 -10.09
N PHE A 344 3.52 1.78 -9.23
CA PHE A 344 4.38 2.96 -9.23
C PHE A 344 5.18 3.07 -10.53
N ARG A 345 5.67 1.96 -11.08
CA ARG A 345 6.30 1.94 -12.40
C ARG A 345 5.30 2.26 -13.51
N GLY A 346 4.06 1.77 -13.40
CA GLY A 346 2.98 1.99 -14.37
C GLY A 346 2.57 3.46 -14.52
N VAL A 347 2.78 4.28 -13.48
CA VAL A 347 2.61 5.75 -13.52
C VAL A 347 3.91 6.49 -13.91
N ASP A 348 4.92 5.81 -14.46
CA ASP A 348 6.27 6.34 -14.72
C ASP A 348 6.99 6.86 -13.46
N GLY A 349 6.63 6.40 -12.27
CA GLY A 349 7.14 6.94 -11.01
C GLY A 349 6.59 8.33 -10.65
N LYS A 350 5.53 8.79 -11.32
CA LYS A 350 4.92 10.09 -11.07
C LYS A 350 3.92 10.02 -9.92
N GLY A 351 3.76 11.15 -9.23
CA GLY A 351 2.84 11.32 -8.10
C GLY A 351 3.47 12.21 -7.04
N ALA A 352 2.65 12.86 -6.20
CA ALA A 352 3.16 13.72 -5.13
C ALA A 352 4.11 12.97 -4.17
N CYS A 353 3.95 11.66 -4.01
CA CYS A 353 4.77 10.88 -3.09
C CYS A 353 6.15 10.51 -3.64
N ALA A 354 6.40 10.68 -4.94
CA ALA A 354 7.63 10.23 -5.59
C ALA A 354 8.89 10.80 -4.94
N LYS A 355 8.83 12.07 -4.50
CA LYS A 355 9.92 12.71 -3.76
C LYS A 355 10.24 12.00 -2.45
N TYR A 356 9.22 11.52 -1.73
CA TYR A 356 9.34 10.95 -0.39
C TYR A 356 9.18 9.43 -0.35
N TYR A 357 9.44 8.76 -1.48
CA TYR A 357 9.42 7.30 -1.53
C TYR A 357 10.47 6.65 -0.62
N ASN A 358 11.56 7.40 -0.38
CA ASN A 358 12.71 7.00 0.41
C ASN A 358 13.30 8.25 1.09
N ALA A 359 13.85 8.09 2.30
CA ALA A 359 14.48 9.17 3.05
C ALA A 359 15.84 9.64 2.50
N TYR A 360 16.28 9.05 1.38
CA TYR A 360 17.56 9.34 0.75
C TYR A 360 17.37 9.76 -0.71
N THR A 361 18.37 10.48 -1.20
CA THR A 361 18.59 10.76 -2.61
C THR A 361 19.73 9.88 -3.13
N LEU A 362 19.71 9.54 -4.41
CA LEU A 362 20.78 8.78 -5.05
C LEU A 362 21.73 9.75 -5.76
N GLU A 363 22.89 9.96 -5.18
CA GLU A 363 23.94 10.78 -5.78
C GLU A 363 24.66 10.00 -6.90
N TYR A 364 25.01 10.71 -7.97
CA TYR A 364 25.70 10.14 -9.12
C TYR A 364 26.91 10.99 -9.54
N ASP A 365 28.10 10.40 -9.42
CA ASP A 365 29.38 10.98 -9.81
C ASP A 365 29.74 10.54 -11.24
N LYS A 366 29.53 11.45 -12.20
CA LYS A 366 29.74 11.19 -13.62
C LYS A 366 31.21 10.91 -13.96
N ASP A 367 32.16 11.50 -13.22
CA ASP A 367 33.60 11.35 -13.45
C ASP A 367 34.11 9.96 -13.06
N LYS A 368 33.47 9.33 -12.07
CA LYS A 368 33.75 7.94 -11.68
C LYS A 368 33.03 6.91 -12.54
N CYS A 369 32.13 7.32 -13.43
CA CYS A 369 31.33 6.39 -14.21
C CYS A 369 32.13 5.80 -15.38
N LEU A 370 32.37 4.49 -15.32
CA LEU A 370 33.07 3.73 -16.36
C LEU A 370 32.17 3.35 -17.57
N LYS A 371 30.91 3.82 -17.62
CA LYS A 371 29.94 3.53 -18.70
C LYS A 371 29.70 2.03 -18.98
N CYS A 372 29.93 1.18 -17.98
CA CYS A 372 29.90 -0.28 -18.14
C CYS A 372 28.50 -0.92 -18.18
N GLY A 373 27.44 -0.18 -17.83
CA GLY A 373 26.05 -0.68 -17.86
C GLY A 373 25.68 -1.70 -16.77
N LEU A 374 26.58 -2.10 -15.87
CA LEU A 374 26.29 -3.13 -14.85
C LEU A 374 25.13 -2.77 -13.90
N CYS A 375 24.90 -1.48 -13.65
CA CYS A 375 23.78 -1.02 -12.83
C CYS A 375 22.43 -1.01 -13.55
N VAL A 376 22.41 -1.17 -14.89
CA VAL A 376 21.18 -1.26 -15.69
C VAL A 376 20.61 -2.68 -15.63
N SER A 377 21.46 -3.71 -15.71
CA SER A 377 21.03 -5.11 -15.86
C SER A 377 20.48 -5.75 -14.58
N LYS A 378 20.61 -5.12 -13.42
CA LYS A 378 20.26 -5.68 -12.10
C LYS A 378 19.31 -4.80 -11.30
N TYR A 379 18.51 -3.95 -11.96
CA TYR A 379 17.74 -2.93 -11.25
C TYR A 379 16.25 -3.29 -11.07
N PRO A 380 15.73 -3.29 -9.82
CA PRO A 380 14.41 -3.82 -9.50
C PRO A 380 13.21 -3.02 -9.98
N MET A 381 13.43 -1.81 -10.50
CA MET A 381 12.37 -0.95 -11.06
C MET A 381 12.49 -0.76 -12.58
N HIS A 382 13.53 -1.33 -13.21
CA HIS A 382 13.91 -1.03 -14.59
C HIS A 382 14.05 0.48 -14.89
N SER A 383 14.34 1.30 -13.87
CA SER A 383 14.38 2.78 -13.95
C SER A 383 15.73 3.37 -14.35
N ILE A 384 16.69 2.50 -14.70
CA ILE A 384 18.07 2.88 -15.00
C ILE A 384 18.36 2.56 -16.45
N SER A 385 18.80 3.55 -17.21
CA SER A 385 19.15 3.42 -18.63
C SER A 385 20.49 4.09 -18.94
N GLN A 386 20.98 3.98 -20.17
CA GLN A 386 22.15 4.72 -20.63
C GLN A 386 21.74 5.74 -21.70
N ASP A 387 22.30 6.95 -21.62
CA ASP A 387 22.18 7.98 -22.67
C ASP A 387 23.04 7.64 -23.90
N GLU A 388 23.02 8.54 -24.89
CA GLU A 388 23.78 8.39 -26.15
C GLU A 388 25.31 8.33 -25.92
N ASP A 389 25.79 8.97 -24.85
CA ASP A 389 27.20 8.99 -24.47
C ASP A 389 27.59 7.78 -23.60
N GLY A 390 26.64 6.89 -23.28
CA GLY A 390 26.82 5.71 -22.44
C GLY A 390 26.82 6.00 -20.93
N TYR A 391 26.52 7.23 -20.51
CA TYR A 391 26.34 7.56 -19.10
C TYR A 391 24.97 7.13 -18.62
N VAL A 392 24.86 6.89 -17.32
CA VAL A 392 23.66 6.29 -16.75
C VAL A 392 22.64 7.37 -16.40
N VAL A 393 21.41 7.19 -16.86
CA VAL A 393 20.25 8.06 -16.58
C VAL A 393 19.29 7.32 -15.65
N LEU A 394 18.68 8.06 -14.74
CA LEU A 394 17.68 7.58 -13.80
C LEU A 394 16.34 8.23 -14.14
N ASP A 395 15.28 7.45 -14.23
CA ASP A 395 13.92 7.99 -14.31
C ASP A 395 13.24 8.07 -12.93
N ASP A 396 12.05 8.69 -12.91
CA ASP A 396 11.32 9.03 -11.69
C ASP A 396 10.82 7.79 -10.91
N ALA A 397 10.79 6.61 -11.53
CA ALA A 397 10.39 5.37 -10.85
C ALA A 397 11.48 4.80 -9.94
N CYS A 398 12.65 5.44 -9.85
CA CYS A 398 13.67 5.05 -8.89
C CYS A 398 13.20 5.22 -7.44
N VAL A 399 13.07 4.08 -6.75
CA VAL A 399 12.78 4.02 -5.32
C VAL A 399 14.03 4.15 -4.43
N ARG A 400 15.22 4.42 -4.99
CA ARG A 400 16.43 4.79 -4.22
C ARG A 400 16.86 3.76 -3.16
N CYS A 401 16.65 2.48 -3.44
CA CYS A 401 17.01 1.36 -2.57
C CYS A 401 18.53 1.12 -2.43
N GLY A 402 19.34 1.64 -3.37
CA GLY A 402 20.79 1.45 -3.38
C GLY A 402 21.31 0.16 -4.01
N GLN A 403 20.46 -0.69 -4.62
CA GLN A 403 20.87 -1.93 -5.32
C GLN A 403 21.95 -1.70 -6.40
N CYS A 404 21.98 -0.51 -7.01
CA CYS A 404 22.98 -0.16 -8.01
C CYS A 404 24.38 0.18 -7.47
N VAL A 405 24.52 0.45 -6.16
CA VAL A 405 25.78 0.86 -5.52
C VAL A 405 26.80 -0.28 -5.49
N PRO A 406 26.50 -1.48 -4.92
CA PRO A 406 27.50 -2.55 -4.79
C PRO A 406 27.97 -3.11 -6.13
N VAL A 407 27.15 -3.00 -7.19
CA VAL A 407 27.49 -3.49 -8.54
C VAL A 407 28.33 -2.50 -9.36
N CYS A 408 28.55 -1.28 -8.87
CA CYS A 408 29.29 -0.25 -9.60
C CYS A 408 30.80 -0.32 -9.31
N PRO A 409 31.64 -0.82 -10.24
CA PRO A 409 33.09 -0.93 -10.01
C PRO A 409 33.77 0.44 -9.83
N GLY A 410 33.23 1.50 -10.44
CA GLY A 410 33.74 2.86 -10.28
C GLY A 410 33.31 3.54 -8.98
N LYS A 411 32.41 2.93 -8.18
CA LYS A 411 31.80 3.55 -6.99
C LYS A 411 31.21 4.94 -7.28
N ALA A 412 30.53 5.05 -8.42
CA ALA A 412 29.98 6.30 -8.93
C ALA A 412 28.66 6.70 -8.26
N ARG A 413 28.14 5.94 -7.29
CA ARG A 413 26.83 6.17 -6.68
C ARG A 413 26.85 5.91 -5.19
N ILE A 414 26.07 6.69 -4.46
CA ILE A 414 25.88 6.54 -3.02
C ILE A 414 24.53 7.17 -2.63
N LEU A 415 23.86 6.64 -1.60
CA LEU A 415 22.69 7.28 -1.03
C LEU A 415 23.10 8.37 -0.04
N LYS A 416 22.41 9.52 -0.07
CA LYS A 416 22.57 10.60 0.91
C LYS A 416 21.24 10.98 1.54
N ALA A 417 21.25 11.23 2.84
CA ALA A 417 20.05 11.58 3.59
C ALA A 417 19.42 12.86 3.01
N MET A 418 18.11 12.84 2.81
CA MET A 418 17.36 13.99 2.36
C MET A 418 17.19 14.98 3.52
N PRO A 419 17.69 16.23 3.43
CA PRO A 419 17.64 17.17 4.55
C PRO A 419 16.21 17.61 4.93
N ASP A 420 15.28 17.59 3.97
CA ASP A 420 13.89 18.05 4.10
C ASP A 420 12.88 16.89 4.05
N TYR A 421 13.28 15.71 4.55
CA TYR A 421 12.39 14.58 4.66
C TYR A 421 11.30 14.82 5.74
N PRO A 422 10.00 14.71 5.43
CA PRO A 422 8.95 15.05 6.39
C PRO A 422 8.90 14.06 7.55
N GLU A 423 8.34 14.52 8.68
CA GLU A 423 8.15 13.66 9.84
C GLU A 423 7.12 12.56 9.54
N LEU A 424 7.56 11.32 9.71
CA LEU A 424 6.72 10.14 9.55
C LEU A 424 5.67 10.05 10.68
N PRO A 425 4.48 9.49 10.41
CA PRO A 425 3.54 9.13 11.46
C PRO A 425 4.15 8.06 12.38
N GLU A 426 3.67 7.98 13.61
CA GLU A 426 4.33 7.18 14.66
C GLU A 426 4.23 5.67 14.41
N ASP A 427 3.02 5.20 14.08
CA ASP A 427 2.67 3.79 13.94
C ASP A 427 1.61 3.57 12.84
N TYR A 428 1.07 2.35 12.75
CA TYR A 428 0.08 1.95 11.76
C TYR A 428 -1.24 2.75 11.84
N ILE A 429 -1.78 2.98 13.05
CA ILE A 429 -3.04 3.72 13.22
C ILE A 429 -2.80 5.19 12.88
N ASP A 430 -1.68 5.75 13.33
CA ASP A 430 -1.31 7.13 13.00
C ASP A 430 -1.03 7.31 11.51
N SER A 431 -0.45 6.31 10.84
CA SER A 431 -0.26 6.31 9.39
C SER A 431 -1.59 6.36 8.65
N ASN A 432 -2.57 5.55 9.10
CA ASN A 432 -3.91 5.59 8.53
C ASN A 432 -4.60 6.94 8.72
N ARG A 433 -4.43 7.54 9.90
CA ARG A 433 -4.93 8.87 10.23
C ARG A 433 -4.25 9.97 9.41
N PHE A 434 -2.94 9.85 9.18
CA PHE A 434 -2.16 10.77 8.35
C PHE A 434 -2.66 10.75 6.91
N PHE A 435 -2.79 9.57 6.29
CA PHE A 435 -3.24 9.47 4.91
C PHE A 435 -4.67 9.98 4.71
N ALA A 436 -5.55 9.77 5.69
CA ALA A 436 -6.90 10.34 5.65
C ALA A 436 -6.86 11.89 5.63
N LYS A 437 -6.05 12.50 6.50
CA LYS A 437 -5.87 13.97 6.55
C LYS A 437 -5.22 14.51 5.28
N ASP A 438 -4.19 13.84 4.77
CA ASP A 438 -3.51 14.23 3.53
C ASP A 438 -4.47 14.21 2.33
N ARG A 439 -5.28 13.15 2.21
CA ARG A 439 -6.31 13.03 1.17
C ARG A 439 -7.42 14.07 1.34
N MET A 440 -7.88 14.32 2.56
CA MET A 440 -8.86 15.38 2.86
C MET A 440 -8.33 16.75 2.45
N GLN A 441 -7.08 17.09 2.83
CA GLN A 441 -6.45 18.36 2.46
C GLN A 441 -6.33 18.53 0.93
N ARG A 442 -6.13 17.43 0.20
CA ARG A 442 -6.02 17.40 -1.27
C ARG A 442 -7.38 17.35 -1.99
N GLY A 443 -8.50 17.29 -1.26
CA GLY A 443 -9.83 17.13 -1.85
C GLY A 443 -10.08 15.75 -2.46
N GLN A 444 -9.29 14.74 -2.08
CA GLN A 444 -9.36 13.36 -2.58
C GLN A 444 -10.28 12.45 -1.73
N LEU A 445 -10.81 12.99 -0.63
CA LEU A 445 -11.76 12.33 0.25
C LEU A 445 -13.10 13.08 0.15
N VAL A 446 -14.02 12.50 -0.62
CA VAL A 446 -15.39 12.97 -0.79
C VAL A 446 -16.32 11.78 -0.62
N ASP A 447 -17.39 11.98 0.14
CA ASP A 447 -18.42 10.95 0.30
C ASP A 447 -19.26 10.85 -0.97
N PHE A 448 -19.58 9.62 -1.36
CA PHE A 448 -20.58 9.36 -2.37
C PHE A 448 -21.97 9.40 -1.72
N THR A 449 -22.86 10.25 -2.24
CA THR A 449 -24.21 10.48 -1.66
C THR A 449 -25.33 10.36 -2.68
N ASP A 450 -25.01 10.03 -3.94
CA ASP A 450 -26.01 9.88 -4.99
C ASP A 450 -26.83 8.59 -4.79
N SER A 451 -28.08 8.61 -5.24
CA SER A 451 -28.99 7.46 -5.18
C SER A 451 -28.92 6.57 -6.43
N THR A 452 -28.09 6.95 -7.41
CA THR A 452 -27.89 6.22 -8.66
C THR A 452 -26.42 6.18 -9.04
N LEU A 453 -25.95 5.05 -9.56
CA LEU A 453 -24.59 4.89 -10.09
C LEU A 453 -24.65 4.34 -11.52
N ASP A 454 -24.20 5.17 -12.47
CA ASP A 454 -23.95 4.76 -13.84
C ASP A 454 -22.60 4.03 -13.89
N VAL A 455 -22.61 2.75 -14.26
CA VAL A 455 -21.42 1.87 -14.29
C VAL A 455 -20.82 1.85 -15.69
#